data_AF-A0A2M6YFA3-F1
#
_entry.id   AF-A0A2M6YFA3-F1
#
_cell.length_a   1.000
_cell.length_b   1.000
_cell.length_c   1.000
_cell.angle_alpha   90.00
_cell.angle_beta   90.00
_cell.angle_gamma   90.00
#
_symmetry.space_group_name_H-M   'P 1'
#
loop_
_entity.id
_entity.type
_entity.pdbx_description
1 polymer ?
#
loop_
_entity_poly.entity_id
_entity_poly.type
_entity_poly.pdbx_seq_one_letter_code
_entity_poly.pdbx_strand_id
1 'polypeptide(L)'
;MDYTKRSVKKPTWPYFWSNAVCSHPYPKETYQKAAERRLYEELGFRTSLKRVFKFTYEAEMPCKAGSGSARANRVWGEHEYDLTFVGKYDGQIDPNPEEIAGYEWLKIGDLKKDLKCNSKKYTPWFKMILEKLEV
;
A
#
# COMPACT_ATOMS: atom_id res chain seq x y z
N MET A 1 7.78 9.04 -4.18
CA MET A 1 7.80 7.62 -4.57
C MET A 1 6.37 7.25 -4.79
N ASP A 2 6.02 6.75 -5.96
CA ASP A 2 4.60 6.74 -6.32
C ASP A 2 3.91 5.43 -5.94
N TYR A 3 4.61 4.28 -6.03
CA TYR A 3 4.03 2.98 -5.67
C TYR A 3 5.06 1.85 -5.51
N THR A 4 4.70 0.84 -4.72
CA THR A 4 5.48 -0.38 -4.45
C THR A 4 4.79 -1.62 -4.98
N LYS A 5 5.57 -2.65 -5.29
CA LYS A 5 5.09 -4.01 -5.52
C LYS A 5 5.19 -4.79 -4.22
N ARG A 6 4.08 -5.31 -3.73
CA ARG A 6 4.01 -6.11 -2.50
C ARG A 6 4.82 -7.40 -2.64
N SER A 7 5.52 -7.79 -1.58
CA SER A 7 6.23 -9.08 -1.51
C SER A 7 5.28 -10.27 -1.63
N VAL A 8 5.80 -11.41 -2.09
CA VAL A 8 5.09 -12.70 -2.10
C VAL A 8 4.71 -13.16 -0.69
N LYS A 9 5.45 -12.69 0.32
CA LYS A 9 5.26 -13.07 1.72
C LYS A 9 4.09 -12.33 2.38
N LYS A 10 3.53 -11.32 1.72
CA LYS A 10 2.34 -10.61 2.22
C LYS A 10 1.13 -11.54 2.20
N PRO A 11 0.37 -11.63 3.30
CA PRO A 11 -0.80 -12.51 3.37
C PRO A 11 -1.94 -12.08 2.44
N THR A 12 -2.05 -10.77 2.20
CA THR A 12 -3.08 -10.17 1.34
C THR A 12 -2.44 -9.48 0.13
N TRP A 13 -3.02 -9.69 -1.06
CA TRP A 13 -2.57 -9.14 -2.35
C TRP A 13 -1.04 -9.26 -2.60
N PRO A 14 -0.43 -10.45 -2.52
CA PRO A 14 0.99 -10.63 -2.85
C PRO A 14 1.24 -10.26 -4.32
N TYR A 15 2.36 -9.61 -4.62
CA TYR A 15 2.76 -9.12 -5.95
C TYR A 15 1.86 -8.06 -6.61
N PHE A 16 0.82 -7.58 -5.95
CA PHE A 16 0.09 -6.41 -6.43
C PHE A 16 0.90 -5.13 -6.22
N TRP A 17 0.72 -4.20 -7.14
CA TRP A 17 1.21 -2.83 -7.02
C TRP A 17 0.27 -1.98 -6.17
N SER A 18 0.81 -1.15 -5.29
CA SER A 18 0.08 -0.38 -4.29
C SER A 18 0.78 0.93 -3.96
N ASN A 19 0.15 1.82 -3.17
CA ASN A 19 0.82 3.03 -2.70
C ASN A 19 2.10 2.71 -1.90
N ALA A 20 2.92 3.74 -1.61
CA ALA A 20 4.23 3.57 -0.98
C ALA A 20 4.25 2.58 0.21
N VAL A 21 3.37 2.76 1.20
CA VAL A 21 3.22 1.89 2.38
C VAL A 21 1.76 1.89 2.85
N CYS A 22 1.23 0.73 3.25
CA CYS A 22 -0.08 0.60 3.92
C CYS A 22 0.02 -0.34 5.12
N SER A 23 -0.62 0.03 6.24
CA SER A 23 -0.54 -0.73 7.49
C SER A 23 -1.55 -0.23 8.52
N HIS A 24 -1.49 -0.79 9.72
CA HIS A 24 -2.38 -0.49 10.83
C HIS A 24 -1.62 0.14 12.01
N PRO A 25 -2.26 1.07 12.75
CA PRO A 25 -1.74 1.49 14.03
C PRO A 25 -1.84 0.36 15.06
N TYR A 26 -0.84 0.27 15.94
CA TYR A 26 -0.95 -0.55 17.14
C TYR A 26 -1.95 0.03 18.14
N PRO A 27 -2.42 -0.76 19.13
CA PRO A 27 -3.22 -0.23 20.23
C PRO A 27 -2.53 0.98 20.89
N LYS A 28 -3.25 2.09 21.01
CA LYS A 28 -2.78 3.39 21.56
C LYS A 28 -1.74 4.13 20.69
N GLU A 29 -1.41 3.63 19.50
CA GLU A 29 -0.59 4.33 18.52
C GLU A 29 -1.45 5.30 17.71
N THR A 30 -0.92 6.48 17.38
CA THR A 30 -1.60 7.39 16.47
C THR A 30 -1.36 6.97 15.02
N TYR A 31 -2.31 7.23 14.12
CA TYR A 31 -2.15 6.96 12.69
C TYR A 31 -0.89 7.60 12.09
N GLN A 32 -0.54 8.81 12.53
CA GLN A 32 0.68 9.49 12.09
C GLN A 32 1.94 8.69 12.48
N LYS A 33 2.04 8.26 13.74
CA LYS A 33 3.19 7.47 14.22
C LYS A 33 3.27 6.12 13.53
N ALA A 34 2.13 5.47 13.31
CA ALA A 34 2.05 4.21 12.58
C ALA A 34 2.56 4.36 11.13
N ALA A 35 2.13 5.42 10.43
CA ALA A 35 2.57 5.71 9.07
C ALA A 35 4.08 5.98 8.99
N GLU A 36 4.63 6.81 9.89
CA GLU A 36 6.06 7.12 9.96
C GLU A 36 6.91 5.88 10.31
N ARG A 37 6.43 5.06 11.26
CA ARG A 37 7.09 3.82 11.65
C ARG A 37 7.13 2.84 10.49
N ARG A 38 5.99 2.58 9.83
CA ARG A 38 5.91 1.63 8.73
C ARG A 38 6.64 2.09 7.48
N LEU A 39 6.68 3.40 7.25
CA LEU A 39 7.53 3.99 6.20
C LEU A 39 8.99 3.58 6.40
N TYR A 40 9.49 3.71 7.63
CA TYR A 40 10.86 3.32 7.95
C TYR A 40 11.07 1.81 7.90
N GLU A 41 10.15 1.01 8.46
CA GLU A 41 10.25 -0.46 8.48
C GLU A 41 10.20 -1.10 7.08
N GLU A 42 9.41 -0.54 6.15
CA GLU A 42 9.23 -1.10 4.81
C GLU A 42 10.17 -0.51 3.76
N LEU A 43 10.48 0.80 3.84
CA LEU A 43 11.26 1.51 2.80
C LEU A 43 12.60 2.08 3.29
N GLY A 44 12.92 1.97 4.58
CA GLY A 44 14.23 2.31 5.12
C GLY A 44 14.50 3.81 5.35
N PHE A 45 13.51 4.68 5.15
CA PHE A 45 13.70 6.14 5.30
C PHE A 45 12.63 6.82 6.14
N ARG A 46 12.89 8.08 6.51
CA ARG A 46 11.97 8.94 7.26
C ARG A 46 11.72 10.24 6.51
N THR A 47 10.47 10.72 6.54
CA THR A 47 10.10 12.05 6.09
C THR A 47 8.86 12.52 6.83
N SER A 48 8.63 13.84 6.85
CA SER A 48 7.39 14.41 7.36
C SER A 48 6.21 13.99 6.49
N LEU A 49 5.17 13.46 7.13
CA LEU A 49 3.94 13.07 6.49
C LEU A 49 2.80 14.02 6.87
N LYS A 50 1.96 14.39 5.89
CA LYS A 50 0.76 15.18 6.10
C LYS A 50 -0.47 14.35 5.76
N ARG A 51 -1.42 14.26 6.69
CA ARG A 51 -2.74 13.65 6.42
C ARG A 51 -3.49 14.47 5.38
N VAL A 52 -4.01 13.81 4.34
CA VAL A 52 -4.74 14.47 3.26
C VAL A 52 -6.24 14.17 3.28
N PHE A 53 -6.63 12.91 3.39
CA PHE A 53 -8.04 12.50 3.45
C PHE A 53 -8.19 11.15 4.15
N LYS A 54 -9.43 10.73 4.32
CA LYS A 54 -9.80 9.44 4.91
C LYS A 54 -10.99 8.85 4.16
N PHE A 55 -11.10 7.53 4.12
CA PHE A 55 -12.21 6.84 3.47
C PHE A 55 -12.41 5.45 4.09
N THR A 56 -13.61 4.91 3.93
CA THR A 56 -13.92 3.52 4.29
C THR A 56 -14.00 2.70 3.02
N TYR A 57 -13.46 1.49 3.04
CA TYR A 57 -13.60 0.55 1.94
C TYR A 57 -13.72 -0.88 2.45
N GLU A 58 -14.26 -1.74 1.58
CA GLU A 58 -14.27 -3.18 1.73
C GLU A 58 -13.78 -3.81 0.43
N ALA A 59 -12.90 -4.80 0.54
CA ALA A 59 -12.34 -5.50 -0.60
C ALA A 59 -12.11 -6.98 -0.26
N GLU A 60 -12.62 -7.85 -1.11
CA GLU A 60 -12.36 -9.29 -1.03
C GLU A 60 -11.17 -9.66 -1.95
N MET A 61 -10.25 -10.49 -1.45
CA MET A 61 -9.14 -10.99 -2.25
C MET A 61 -9.64 -12.10 -3.19
N PRO A 62 -9.40 -12.00 -4.50
CA PRO A 62 -10.00 -12.88 -5.50
C PRO A 62 -9.45 -14.33 -5.47
N CYS A 63 -8.50 -14.65 -4.59
CA CYS A 63 -7.96 -15.99 -4.42
C CYS A 63 -7.83 -16.36 -2.94
N LYS A 64 -7.88 -17.67 -2.64
CA LYS A 64 -7.49 -18.18 -1.33
C LYS A 64 -6.01 -17.91 -1.11
N ALA A 65 -5.62 -17.52 0.12
CA ALA A 65 -4.19 -17.33 0.43
C ALA A 65 -3.39 -18.58 0.05
N GLY A 66 -2.17 -18.36 -0.45
CA GLY A 66 -1.31 -19.40 -1.03
C GLY A 66 -1.31 -20.72 -0.27
N SER A 67 -1.32 -21.81 -1.04
CA SER A 67 -1.24 -23.20 -0.59
C SER A 67 0.05 -23.41 0.22
N GLY A 68 -0.02 -23.26 1.53
CA GLY A 68 1.15 -23.37 2.40
C GLY A 68 0.98 -22.74 3.77
N SER A 69 0.02 -21.83 3.97
CA SER A 69 -0.34 -21.37 5.31
C SER A 69 -1.50 -22.21 5.88
N ALA A 70 -1.55 -22.37 7.22
CA ALA A 70 -2.68 -22.98 7.95
C ALA A 70 -4.06 -22.30 7.68
N ARG A 71 -4.10 -21.28 6.82
CA ARG A 71 -5.25 -20.46 6.46
C ARG A 71 -5.60 -20.56 4.97
N ALA A 72 -5.08 -21.56 4.25
CA ALA A 72 -5.29 -21.79 2.81
C ALA A 72 -6.77 -21.99 2.39
N ASN A 73 -7.70 -22.15 3.35
CA ASN A 73 -9.14 -22.26 3.10
C ASN A 73 -9.96 -21.03 3.48
N ARG A 74 -9.33 -19.92 3.88
CA ARG A 74 -10.05 -18.67 4.15
C ARG A 74 -10.04 -17.75 2.93
N VAL A 75 -11.18 -17.11 2.69
CA VAL A 75 -11.24 -15.88 1.90
C VAL A 75 -10.58 -14.79 2.73
N TRP A 76 -9.63 -14.09 2.14
CA TRP A 76 -8.98 -12.94 2.76
C TRP A 76 -9.60 -11.68 2.20
N GLY A 77 -9.62 -10.63 2.99
CA GLY A 77 -10.15 -9.34 2.58
C GLY A 77 -9.77 -8.27 3.58
N GLU A 78 -10.11 -7.04 3.23
CA GLU A 78 -9.88 -5.85 4.05
C GLU A 78 -11.22 -5.11 4.17
N HIS A 79 -11.56 -4.67 5.38
CA HIS A 79 -12.68 -3.79 5.66
C HIS A 79 -12.19 -2.75 6.66
N GLU A 80 -11.87 -1.56 6.15
CA GLU A 80 -11.01 -0.63 6.87
C GLU A 80 -11.50 0.82 6.78
N TYR A 81 -11.19 1.56 7.84
CA TYR A 81 -11.21 3.01 7.87
C TYR A 81 -9.80 3.54 7.66
N ASP A 82 -9.51 3.97 6.44
CA ASP A 82 -8.16 4.30 6.01
C ASP A 82 -7.89 5.81 6.06
N LEU A 83 -6.71 6.18 6.56
CA LEU A 83 -6.22 7.55 6.61
C LEU A 83 -5.02 7.69 5.68
N THR A 84 -5.18 8.51 4.65
CA THR A 84 -4.13 8.73 3.66
C THR A 84 -3.18 9.85 4.10
N PHE A 85 -1.89 9.58 4.00
CA PHE A 85 -0.82 10.53 4.27
C PHE A 85 0.06 10.72 3.03
N VAL A 86 0.59 11.93 2.84
CA VAL A 86 1.50 12.28 1.76
C VAL A 86 2.76 12.92 2.35
N GLY A 87 3.91 12.55 1.81
CA GLY A 87 5.20 13.16 2.11
C GLY A 87 6.03 13.35 0.85
N LYS A 88 7.10 14.14 0.96
CA LYS A 88 8.11 14.29 -0.10
C LYS A 88 9.41 13.68 0.37
N TYR A 89 10.07 12.95 -0.51
CA TYR A 89 11.36 12.35 -0.26
C TYR A 89 12.05 12.09 -1.60
N ASP A 90 13.31 12.47 -1.71
CA ASP A 90 14.16 12.39 -2.90
C ASP A 90 15.51 11.71 -2.62
N GLY A 91 15.67 11.15 -1.41
CA GLY A 91 16.85 10.39 -1.01
C GLY A 91 16.82 8.93 -1.47
N GLN A 92 17.85 8.19 -1.05
CA GLN A 92 17.94 6.75 -1.29
C GLN A 92 16.89 5.99 -0.47
N ILE A 93 16.42 4.87 -1.02
CA ILE A 93 15.49 3.96 -0.36
C ILE A 93 16.15 2.59 -0.19
N ASP A 94 15.84 1.91 0.90
CA ASP A 94 16.35 0.57 1.22
C ASP A 94 15.16 -0.32 1.61
N PRO A 95 14.44 -0.89 0.62
CA PRO A 95 13.21 -1.61 0.88
C PRO A 95 13.46 -2.94 1.58
N ASN A 96 12.63 -3.26 2.57
CA ASN A 96 12.64 -4.58 3.19
C ASN A 96 12.09 -5.63 2.21
N PRO A 97 12.89 -6.64 1.79
CA PRO A 97 12.47 -7.64 0.80
C PRO A 97 11.35 -8.57 1.30
N GLU A 98 11.12 -8.65 2.61
CA GLU A 98 9.99 -9.38 3.18
C GLU A 98 8.65 -8.67 2.91
N GLU A 99 8.69 -7.36 2.68
CA GLU A 99 7.51 -6.50 2.54
C GLU A 99 7.33 -6.03 1.09
N ILE A 100 8.43 -5.68 0.41
CA ILE A 100 8.46 -5.04 -0.90
C ILE A 100 9.26 -5.88 -1.91
N ALA A 101 8.63 -6.28 -3.01
CA ALA A 101 9.27 -6.99 -4.12
C ALA A 101 9.80 -6.06 -5.24
N GLY A 102 9.43 -4.78 -5.21
CA GLY A 102 9.85 -3.79 -6.20
C GLY A 102 9.23 -2.43 -5.93
N TYR A 103 9.74 -1.39 -6.59
CA TYR A 103 9.23 -0.03 -6.47
C TYR A 103 9.45 0.73 -7.78
N GLU A 104 8.57 1.68 -8.08
CA GLU A 104 8.67 2.53 -9.26
C GLU A 104 8.30 3.99 -8.95
N TRP A 105 8.74 4.88 -9.83
CA TRP A 105 8.45 6.31 -9.81
C TRP A 105 7.72 6.66 -11.11
N LEU A 106 6.45 7.04 -11.01
CA LEU A 106 5.67 7.53 -12.13
C LEU A 106 4.86 8.74 -11.68
N LYS A 107 4.89 9.78 -12.50
CA LYS A 107 3.98 10.91 -12.35
C LYS A 107 2.54 10.41 -12.22
N ILE A 108 1.77 11.00 -11.31
CA ILE A 108 0.38 10.58 -11.04
C ILE A 108 -0.45 10.50 -12.32
N GLY A 109 -0.24 11.42 -13.26
CA GLY A 109 -0.92 11.40 -14.57
C GLY A 109 -0.64 10.14 -15.40
N ASP A 110 0.60 9.64 -15.39
CA ASP A 110 0.98 8.43 -16.12
C ASP A 110 0.53 7.17 -15.38
N LEU A 111 0.59 7.19 -14.05
CA LEU A 111 0.02 6.14 -13.21
C LEU A 111 -1.50 6.00 -13.41
N LYS A 112 -2.24 7.11 -13.50
CA LYS A 112 -3.68 7.11 -13.82
C LYS A 112 -3.96 6.52 -15.22
N LYS A 113 -3.08 6.74 -16.20
CA LYS A 113 -3.20 6.10 -17.54
C LYS A 113 -2.94 4.61 -17.46
N ASP A 114 -1.86 4.20 -16.79
CA ASP A 114 -1.53 2.79 -16.64
C ASP A 114 -2.59 2.03 -15.84
N LEU A 115 -3.20 2.67 -14.83
CA LEU A 115 -4.34 2.11 -14.09
C LEU A 115 -5.52 1.77 -15.01
N LYS A 116 -5.81 2.60 -16.02
CA LYS A 116 -6.88 2.35 -17.00
C LYS A 116 -6.59 1.12 -17.86
N CYS A 117 -5.33 0.93 -18.27
CA CYS A 117 -4.93 -0.18 -19.13
C CYS A 117 -4.69 -1.49 -18.36
N ASN A 118 -4.16 -1.38 -17.13
CA ASN A 118 -3.60 -2.49 -16.37
C ASN A 118 -4.21 -2.62 -14.96
N SER A 119 -5.49 -2.27 -14.78
CA SER A 119 -6.14 -2.16 -13.46
C SER A 119 -6.00 -3.40 -12.57
N LYS A 120 -5.90 -4.61 -13.14
CA LYS A 120 -5.82 -5.87 -12.40
C LYS A 120 -4.52 -6.06 -11.61
N LYS A 121 -3.45 -5.32 -11.92
CA LYS A 121 -2.17 -5.42 -11.18
C LYS A 121 -2.14 -4.59 -9.90
N TYR A 122 -3.15 -3.73 -9.67
CA TYR A 122 -3.18 -2.78 -8.56
C TYR A 122 -4.13 -3.17 -7.45
N THR A 123 -3.78 -2.87 -6.20
CA THR A 123 -4.63 -3.11 -5.05
C THR A 123 -5.91 -2.25 -5.09
N PRO A 124 -7.03 -2.71 -4.54
CA PRO A 124 -8.31 -1.99 -4.59
C PRO A 124 -8.24 -0.59 -3.97
N TRP A 125 -7.68 -0.46 -2.76
CA TRP A 125 -7.56 0.82 -2.07
C TRP A 125 -6.67 1.81 -2.84
N PHE A 126 -5.65 1.33 -3.54
CA PHE A 126 -4.76 2.22 -4.28
C PHE A 126 -5.46 2.90 -5.45
N LYS A 127 -6.38 2.19 -6.12
CA LYS A 127 -7.25 2.78 -7.15
C LYS A 127 -8.09 3.90 -6.58
N MET A 128 -8.72 3.65 -5.42
CA MET A 128 -9.55 4.62 -4.71
C MET A 128 -8.74 5.84 -4.25
N ILE A 129 -7.51 5.64 -3.79
CA ILE A 129 -6.59 6.72 -3.41
C ILE A 129 -6.27 7.58 -4.64
N LEU A 130 -5.94 6.99 -5.78
CA LEU A 130 -5.60 7.74 -7.00
C LEU A 130 -6.78 8.54 -7.56
N GLU A 131 -8.01 8.03 -7.43
CA GLU A 131 -9.23 8.75 -7.79
C GLU A 131 -9.45 9.97 -6.89
N LYS A 132 -9.16 9.85 -5.58
CA LYS A 132 -9.31 10.92 -4.59
C LYS A 132 -8.17 11.93 -4.56
N LEU A 133 -6.99 11.56 -5.06
CA LEU A 133 -5.89 12.49 -5.27
C LEU A 133 -6.24 13.41 -6.45
N GLU A 134 -6.85 14.54 -6.12
CA GLU A 134 -6.95 15.71 -7.00
C GLU A 134 -5.52 16.23 -7.26
N VAL A 135 -5.14 16.26 -8.54
CA VAL A 135 -3.89 16.86 -9.03
C VAL A 135 -4.24 17.84 -10.12
#